data_AF-A0A7K2XVP9-F1
#
_entry.id   AF-A0A7K2XVP9-F1
#
_cell.length_a   1.000
_cell.length_b   1.000
_cell.length_c   1.000
_cell.angle_alpha   90.00
_cell.angle_beta   90.00
_cell.angle_gamma   90.00
#
_symmetry.space_group_name_H-M   'P 1'
#
loop_
_entity.id
_entity.type
_entity.pdbx_description
1 polymer ?
#
loop_
_entity_poly.entity_id
_entity_poly.type
_entity_poly.pdbx_seq_one_letter_code
_entity_poly.pdbx_strand_id
1 'polypeptide(L)'
;MKSSKLCSDWDGFDPNEYVAQVLAPMPDELPMIEVRDPRQIPALHPLRARQVLVSGARTPQEITNLPHAGHITSLGIELNPALRRLDWLAGAFPSLEALRLAGCTQLDKLDSLGGTAITRLALADMPLHGLGALSTMPALRILQLRALDQLVPDRVPALLELTELNVDNADFLDLLDRWPALTRLSVSGSTFPHRGLGAPLPLLRHIELQGVDLTTLAAHRIPELPQVSEVSVSIPRGELAPLTVLFPQARTVTVVASRPGLNVDLAPLSSLSQLESLTVRGFASLSGDRGFAPGVVRPYRTL
;
A
#
# COMPACT_ATOMS: atom_id res chain seq x y z
N MET A 1 9.04 10.86 12.14
CA MET A 1 8.24 10.04 13.08
C MET A 1 7.60 10.86 14.20
N LYS A 2 8.28 11.83 14.84
CA LYS A 2 7.69 12.67 15.89
C LYS A 2 6.51 13.54 15.41
N SER A 3 6.60 14.14 14.22
CA SER A 3 5.54 14.99 13.64
C SER A 3 4.23 14.24 13.37
N SER A 4 4.30 13.04 12.79
CA SER A 4 3.10 12.23 12.50
C SER A 4 2.32 11.88 13.76
N LYS A 5 3.00 11.63 14.88
CA LYS A 5 2.32 11.34 16.15
C LYS A 5 1.59 12.56 16.70
N LEU A 6 2.18 13.76 16.59
CA LEU A 6 1.53 15.00 17.00
C LEU A 6 0.26 15.29 16.18
N CYS A 7 0.25 14.92 14.89
CA CYS A 7 -0.90 15.11 14.02
C CYS A 7 -2.03 14.08 14.21
N SER A 8 -1.79 13.00 14.97
CA SER A 8 -2.78 11.93 15.21
C SER A 8 -3.25 11.80 16.66
N ASP A 9 -2.50 12.35 17.63
CA ASP A 9 -2.63 12.03 19.05
C ASP A 9 -3.06 13.27 19.87
N TRP A 10 -4.15 13.90 19.44
CA TRP A 10 -4.62 15.19 19.97
C TRP A 10 -6.07 15.20 20.47
N ASP A 11 -6.71 14.03 20.57
CA ASP A 11 -8.09 13.86 21.06
C ASP A 11 -8.28 14.25 22.54
N GLY A 12 -7.20 14.25 23.32
CA GLY A 12 -7.22 14.58 24.74
C GLY A 12 -7.10 16.07 25.06
N PHE A 13 -6.97 16.94 24.06
CA PHE A 13 -6.71 18.37 24.25
C PHE A 13 -7.85 19.23 23.71
N ASP A 14 -7.91 20.51 24.12
CA ASP A 14 -8.75 21.48 23.42
C ASP A 14 -8.23 21.66 21.98
N PRO A 15 -9.06 21.43 20.94
CA PRO A 15 -8.58 21.46 19.56
C PRO A 15 -8.00 22.80 19.13
N ASN A 16 -8.58 23.92 19.57
CA ASN A 16 -8.11 25.25 19.18
C ASN A 16 -6.78 25.56 19.84
N GLU A 17 -6.65 25.25 21.13
CA GLU A 17 -5.41 25.44 21.87
C GLU A 17 -4.28 24.56 21.29
N TYR A 18 -4.56 23.29 21.02
CA TYR A 18 -3.59 22.36 20.47
C TYR A 18 -3.12 22.78 19.08
N VAL A 19 -4.05 23.18 18.20
CA VAL A 19 -3.68 23.69 16.88
C VAL A 19 -2.82 24.94 17.01
N ALA A 20 -3.21 25.91 17.83
CA ALA A 20 -2.49 27.18 17.96
C ALA A 20 -1.09 27.02 18.56
N GLN A 21 -0.92 26.15 19.57
CA GLN A 21 0.32 26.02 20.33
C GLN A 21 1.25 24.92 19.80
N VAL A 22 0.71 23.87 19.17
CA VAL A 22 1.49 22.69 18.75
C VAL A 22 1.60 22.59 17.25
N LEU A 23 0.47 22.60 16.52
CA LEU A 23 0.49 22.33 15.07
C LEU A 23 0.88 23.55 14.24
N ALA A 24 0.34 24.73 14.54
CA ALA A 24 0.59 25.96 13.78
C ALA A 24 2.06 26.43 13.82
N PRO A 25 2.80 26.30 14.94
CA PRO A 25 4.22 26.67 14.98
C PRO A 25 5.16 25.69 14.27
N MET A 26 4.68 24.56 13.76
CA MET A 26 5.54 23.60 13.07
C MET A 26 6.07 24.21 11.76
N PRO A 27 7.40 24.20 11.54
CA PRO A 27 8.03 24.94 10.44
C PRO A 27 7.87 24.30 9.05
N ASP A 28 7.40 23.05 8.99
CA ASP A 28 7.31 22.24 7.77
C ASP A 28 5.86 22.00 7.33
N GLU A 29 5.66 21.51 6.10
CA GLU A 29 4.36 20.96 5.71
C GLU A 29 3.94 19.87 6.71
N LEU A 30 2.79 20.10 7.36
CA LEU A 30 2.25 19.13 8.30
C LEU A 30 2.03 17.80 7.58
N PRO A 31 2.37 16.67 8.21
CA PRO A 31 1.94 15.38 7.70
C PRO A 31 0.41 15.28 7.76
N MET A 32 -0.14 14.14 7.36
CA MET A 32 -1.58 13.88 7.44
C MET A 32 -2.13 14.16 8.85
N ILE A 33 -3.06 15.11 8.92
CA ILE A 33 -3.75 15.48 10.16
C ILE A 33 -4.96 14.58 10.33
N GLU A 34 -5.06 13.92 11.49
CA GLU A 34 -6.19 13.06 11.78
C GLU A 34 -7.28 13.81 12.56
N VAL A 35 -8.52 13.64 12.13
CA VAL A 35 -9.73 14.25 12.70
C VAL A 35 -10.63 13.13 13.20
N ARG A 36 -10.68 12.95 14.52
CA ARG A 36 -11.47 11.91 15.23
C ARG A 36 -12.65 12.50 15.99
N ASP A 37 -12.64 13.79 16.28
CA ASP A 37 -13.70 14.55 16.96
C ASP A 37 -14.24 15.67 16.03
N PRO A 38 -15.57 15.87 15.89
CA PRO A 38 -16.12 16.93 15.05
C PRO A 38 -15.63 18.35 15.43
N ARG A 39 -15.30 18.59 16.70
CA ARG A 39 -14.78 19.87 17.20
C ARG A 39 -13.39 20.20 16.64
N GLN A 40 -12.66 19.21 16.13
CA GLN A 40 -11.36 19.41 15.51
C GLN A 40 -11.46 20.09 14.15
N ILE A 41 -12.55 19.89 13.40
CA ILE A 41 -12.75 20.47 12.06
C ILE A 41 -12.61 22.00 12.06
N PRO A 42 -13.38 22.77 12.86
CA PRO A 42 -13.24 24.23 12.87
C PRO A 42 -11.86 24.68 13.38
N ALA A 43 -11.22 23.92 14.27
CA ALA A 43 -9.90 24.24 14.80
C ALA A 43 -8.80 24.17 13.73
N LEU A 44 -9.01 23.46 12.62
CA LEU A 44 -8.05 23.41 11.50
C LEU A 44 -8.01 24.70 10.67
N HIS A 45 -8.88 25.68 10.90
CA HIS A 45 -8.94 26.90 10.08
C HIS A 45 -7.61 27.68 9.95
N PRO A 46 -6.76 27.78 11.00
CA PRO A 46 -5.44 28.41 10.88
C PRO A 46 -4.46 27.59 10.04
N LEU A 47 -4.71 26.30 9.85
CA LEU A 47 -3.83 25.37 9.15
C LEU A 47 -4.23 25.26 7.68
N ARG A 48 -3.26 25.37 6.78
CA ARG A 48 -3.45 25.03 5.36
C ARG A 48 -3.12 23.56 5.13
N ALA A 49 -3.89 22.68 5.78
CA ALA A 49 -3.68 21.24 5.69
C ALA A 49 -3.87 20.74 4.25
N ARG A 50 -2.91 19.98 3.73
CA ARG A 50 -2.99 19.35 2.40
C ARG A 50 -3.42 17.89 2.48
N GLN A 51 -3.21 17.27 3.64
CA GLN A 51 -3.47 15.87 3.90
C GLN A 51 -4.31 15.73 5.16
N VAL A 52 -5.51 15.16 5.05
CA VAL A 52 -6.45 15.01 6.16
C VAL A 52 -6.99 13.58 6.18
N LEU A 53 -7.04 12.99 7.38
CA LEU A 53 -7.70 11.73 7.66
C LEU A 53 -8.90 12.00 8.56
N VAL A 54 -10.11 11.64 8.13
CA VAL A 54 -11.33 11.80 8.93
C VAL A 54 -11.79 10.42 9.39
N SER A 55 -11.89 10.24 10.70
CA SER A 55 -12.23 8.96 11.32
C SER A 55 -13.60 9.02 12.02
N GLY A 56 -14.36 7.93 11.89
CA GLY A 56 -15.66 7.74 12.55
C GLY A 56 -16.86 8.20 11.72
N ALA A 57 -18.05 8.13 12.32
CA ALA A 57 -19.30 8.51 11.67
C ALA A 57 -19.34 10.02 11.41
N ARG A 58 -19.21 10.42 10.14
CA ARG A 58 -19.34 11.80 9.66
C ARG A 58 -20.24 11.86 8.45
N THR A 59 -21.15 12.80 8.46
CA THR A 59 -21.96 13.12 7.30
C THR A 59 -21.08 13.73 6.19
N PRO A 60 -21.47 13.60 4.92
CA PRO A 60 -20.80 14.31 3.83
C PRO A 60 -20.65 15.81 4.10
N GLN A 61 -21.69 16.46 4.64
CA GLN A 61 -21.67 17.90 4.93
C GLN A 61 -20.57 18.27 5.95
N GLU A 62 -20.41 17.48 7.01
CA GLU A 62 -19.33 17.69 7.98
C GLU A 62 -17.95 17.54 7.34
N ILE A 63 -17.76 16.56 6.47
CA ILE A 63 -16.50 16.37 5.75
C ILE A 63 -16.24 17.54 4.79
N THR A 64 -17.25 17.99 4.05
CA THR A 64 -17.11 19.14 3.13
C THR A 64 -16.87 20.47 3.85
N ASN A 65 -17.15 20.54 5.16
CA ASN A 65 -16.86 21.71 5.99
C ASN A 65 -15.39 21.76 6.47
N LEU A 66 -14.53 20.82 6.05
CA LEU A 66 -13.10 20.90 6.30
C LEU A 66 -12.55 22.24 5.80
N PRO A 67 -11.83 23.01 6.65
CA PRO A 67 -11.23 24.26 6.24
C PRO A 67 -10.28 24.07 5.05
N HIS A 68 -10.27 25.03 4.14
CA HIS A 68 -9.39 25.02 2.96
C HIS A 68 -9.53 23.75 2.10
N ALA A 69 -10.74 23.17 1.99
CA ALA A 69 -10.99 21.95 1.21
C ALA A 69 -10.44 21.99 -0.23
N GLY A 70 -10.43 23.16 -0.87
CA GLY A 70 -9.83 23.36 -2.19
C GLY A 70 -8.31 23.14 -2.28
N HIS A 71 -7.59 23.09 -1.15
CA HIS A 71 -6.14 22.84 -1.07
C HIS A 71 -5.79 21.43 -0.60
N ILE A 72 -6.78 20.62 -0.19
CA ILE A 72 -6.56 19.25 0.24
C ILE A 72 -6.29 18.39 -1.00
N THR A 73 -5.11 17.79 -1.03
CA THR A 73 -4.65 16.90 -2.11
C THR A 73 -4.72 15.43 -1.71
N SER A 74 -4.80 15.12 -0.40
CA SER A 74 -4.99 13.77 0.11
C SER A 74 -6.08 13.74 1.18
N LEU A 75 -7.11 12.92 0.96
CA LEU A 75 -8.21 12.71 1.90
C LEU A 75 -8.30 11.23 2.26
N GLY A 76 -8.29 10.92 3.55
CA GLY A 76 -8.66 9.63 4.08
C GLY A 76 -9.99 9.71 4.80
N ILE A 77 -10.84 8.69 4.64
CA ILE A 77 -12.07 8.53 5.41
C ILE A 77 -12.08 7.11 5.97
N GLU A 78 -12.07 6.98 7.29
CA GLU A 78 -11.98 5.69 7.97
C GLU A 78 -13.15 5.48 8.93
N LEU A 79 -13.62 4.23 9.03
CA LEU A 79 -14.64 3.80 9.99
C LEU A 79 -15.93 4.64 9.92
N ASN A 80 -16.36 5.01 8.72
CA ASN A 80 -17.54 5.86 8.51
C ASN A 80 -18.75 5.04 8.03
N PRO A 81 -19.63 4.59 8.94
CA PRO A 81 -20.82 3.81 8.57
C PRO A 81 -21.92 4.66 7.94
N ALA A 82 -21.83 5.99 7.97
CA ALA A 82 -22.83 6.88 7.37
C ALA A 82 -22.57 7.15 5.89
N LEU A 83 -21.35 6.86 5.40
CA LEU A 83 -20.94 7.15 4.04
C LEU A 83 -21.53 6.13 3.07
N ARG A 84 -22.39 6.59 2.16
CA ARG A 84 -23.07 5.76 1.14
C ARG A 84 -22.72 6.13 -0.30
N ARG A 85 -22.31 7.37 -0.52
CA ARG A 85 -22.06 7.96 -1.86
C ARG A 85 -20.95 8.99 -1.77
N LEU A 86 -20.28 9.23 -2.90
CA LEU A 86 -19.13 10.14 -3.02
C LEU A 86 -19.35 11.26 -4.04
N ASP A 87 -20.59 11.55 -4.45
CA ASP A 87 -20.87 12.55 -5.51
C ASP A 87 -20.41 13.96 -5.14
N TRP A 88 -20.26 14.25 -3.85
CA TRP A 88 -19.79 15.52 -3.32
C TRP A 88 -18.27 15.71 -3.45
N LEU A 89 -17.51 14.62 -3.66
CA LEU A 89 -16.05 14.62 -3.54
C LEU A 89 -15.40 15.56 -4.56
N ALA A 90 -15.76 15.43 -5.83
CA ALA A 90 -15.18 16.23 -6.91
C ALA A 90 -15.49 17.73 -6.78
N GLY A 91 -16.69 18.07 -6.27
CA GLY A 91 -17.09 19.46 -6.06
C GLY A 91 -16.43 20.10 -4.83
N ALA A 92 -16.31 19.36 -3.73
CA ALA A 92 -15.77 19.88 -2.48
C ALA A 92 -14.24 19.87 -2.43
N PHE A 93 -13.59 18.92 -3.11
CA PHE A 93 -12.14 18.72 -3.08
C PHE A 93 -11.57 18.73 -4.51
N PRO A 94 -11.59 19.89 -5.20
CA PRO A 94 -11.19 19.99 -6.61
C PRO A 94 -9.70 19.69 -6.86
N SER A 95 -8.85 19.76 -5.83
CA SER A 95 -7.41 19.46 -5.92
C SER A 95 -7.05 18.05 -5.44
N LEU A 96 -8.04 17.17 -5.23
CA LEU A 96 -7.81 15.86 -4.64
C LEU A 96 -7.08 14.92 -5.61
N GLU A 97 -5.91 14.45 -5.19
CA GLU A 97 -5.07 13.52 -5.96
C GLU A 97 -5.01 12.14 -5.33
N ALA A 98 -5.20 12.04 -4.00
CA ALA A 98 -5.13 10.79 -3.26
C ALA A 98 -6.37 10.60 -2.39
N LEU A 99 -6.99 9.43 -2.47
CA LEU A 99 -8.15 9.06 -1.67
C LEU A 99 -7.89 7.73 -0.97
N ARG A 100 -8.11 7.71 0.35
CA ARG A 100 -8.20 6.47 1.14
C ARG A 100 -9.62 6.33 1.69
N LEU A 101 -10.21 5.14 1.53
CA LEU A 101 -11.46 4.76 2.15
C LEU A 101 -11.24 3.46 2.91
N ALA A 102 -11.50 3.46 4.22
CA ALA A 102 -11.44 2.23 5.02
C ALA A 102 -12.65 2.07 5.94
N GLY A 103 -13.16 0.85 6.10
CA GLY A 103 -14.25 0.57 7.05
C GLY A 103 -15.54 1.35 6.77
N CYS A 104 -15.76 1.76 5.50
CA CYS A 104 -16.97 2.47 5.07
C CYS A 104 -18.05 1.46 4.67
N THR A 105 -18.65 0.81 5.67
CA THR A 105 -19.48 -0.41 5.52
C THR A 105 -20.80 -0.23 4.78
N GLN A 106 -21.21 1.01 4.48
CA GLN A 106 -22.41 1.31 3.69
C GLN A 106 -22.08 1.83 2.28
N LEU A 107 -20.80 1.94 1.94
CA LEU A 107 -20.33 2.35 0.62
C LEU A 107 -19.95 1.09 -0.18
N ASP A 108 -20.91 0.61 -0.97
CA ASP A 108 -20.82 -0.64 -1.77
C ASP A 108 -20.50 -0.38 -3.26
N LYS A 109 -20.49 0.88 -3.68
CA LYS A 109 -20.24 1.32 -5.07
C LYS A 109 -19.35 2.55 -5.11
N LEU A 110 -18.58 2.66 -6.19
CA LEU A 110 -17.63 3.75 -6.42
C LEU A 110 -17.96 4.59 -7.67
N ASP A 111 -19.18 4.50 -8.19
CA ASP A 111 -19.58 5.11 -9.46
C ASP A 111 -19.25 6.62 -9.53
N SER A 112 -19.38 7.32 -8.39
CA SER A 112 -19.06 8.75 -8.26
C SER A 112 -17.57 9.10 -8.44
N LEU A 113 -16.66 8.13 -8.38
CA LEU A 113 -15.22 8.34 -8.60
C LEU A 113 -14.84 8.38 -10.08
N GLY A 114 -15.75 7.99 -10.97
CA GLY A 114 -15.51 8.02 -12.41
C GLY A 114 -15.18 9.44 -12.90
N GLY A 115 -14.20 9.57 -13.79
CA GLY A 115 -13.76 10.85 -14.35
C GLY A 115 -12.98 11.76 -13.39
N THR A 116 -12.72 11.35 -12.15
CA THR A 116 -11.91 12.13 -11.21
C THR A 116 -10.43 12.15 -11.59
N ALA A 117 -9.70 13.16 -11.11
CA ALA A 117 -8.25 13.31 -11.30
C ALA A 117 -7.41 12.53 -10.26
N ILE A 118 -8.05 11.66 -9.46
CA ILE A 118 -7.38 10.89 -8.41
C ILE A 118 -6.33 9.98 -9.03
N THR A 119 -5.09 10.11 -8.57
CA THR A 119 -3.92 9.35 -9.01
C THR A 119 -3.62 8.16 -8.10
N ARG A 120 -4.04 8.24 -6.83
CA ARG A 120 -3.82 7.21 -5.80
C ARG A 120 -5.12 6.86 -5.10
N LEU A 121 -5.50 5.58 -5.14
CA LEU A 121 -6.70 5.08 -4.48
C LEU A 121 -6.34 3.93 -3.55
N ALA A 122 -6.72 4.05 -2.28
CA ALA A 122 -6.60 2.98 -1.29
C ALA A 122 -7.98 2.62 -0.74
N LEU A 123 -8.33 1.34 -0.82
CA LEU A 123 -9.62 0.79 -0.39
C LEU A 123 -9.36 -0.34 0.60
N ALA A 124 -9.98 -0.27 1.77
CA ALA A 124 -9.82 -1.28 2.80
C ALA A 124 -11.10 -1.61 3.57
N ASP A 125 -11.38 -2.88 3.85
CA ASP A 125 -12.51 -3.28 4.73
C ASP A 125 -13.84 -2.66 4.27
N MET A 126 -14.21 -2.92 3.01
CA MET A 126 -15.42 -2.40 2.37
C MET A 126 -16.20 -3.50 1.66
N PRO A 127 -17.54 -3.42 1.59
CA PRO A 127 -18.39 -4.42 0.95
C PRO A 127 -18.43 -4.26 -0.58
N LEU A 128 -17.27 -4.09 -1.22
CA LEU A 128 -17.17 -3.86 -2.66
C LEU A 128 -17.17 -5.18 -3.41
N HIS A 129 -18.14 -5.37 -4.31
CA HIS A 129 -18.20 -6.55 -5.19
C HIS A 129 -17.45 -6.37 -6.52
N GLY A 130 -17.07 -5.15 -6.89
CA GLY A 130 -16.43 -4.84 -8.15
C GLY A 130 -15.96 -3.38 -8.22
N LEU A 131 -15.02 -3.11 -9.11
CA LEU A 131 -14.35 -1.81 -9.23
C LEU A 131 -14.53 -1.18 -10.62
N GLY A 132 -15.68 -1.42 -11.26
CA GLY A 132 -15.94 -0.99 -12.65
C GLY A 132 -15.75 0.51 -12.89
N ALA A 133 -16.06 1.35 -11.89
CA ALA A 133 -15.89 2.80 -11.97
C ALA A 133 -14.43 3.23 -12.26
N LEU A 134 -13.44 2.44 -11.83
CA LEU A 134 -12.02 2.75 -12.02
C LEU A 134 -11.61 2.76 -13.50
N SER A 135 -12.36 2.07 -14.38
CA SER A 135 -12.11 2.08 -15.83
C SER A 135 -12.22 3.48 -16.46
N THR A 136 -12.90 4.40 -15.76
CA THR A 136 -13.11 5.79 -16.21
C THR A 136 -12.26 6.80 -15.45
N MET A 137 -11.25 6.34 -14.69
CA MET A 137 -10.32 7.20 -13.95
C MET A 137 -8.98 7.30 -14.71
N PRO A 138 -8.83 8.26 -15.64
CA PRO A 138 -7.68 8.31 -16.56
C PRO A 138 -6.35 8.60 -15.86
N ALA A 139 -6.40 9.22 -14.68
CA ALA A 139 -5.23 9.62 -13.91
C ALA A 139 -4.77 8.57 -12.88
N LEU A 140 -5.52 7.49 -12.67
CA LEU A 140 -5.19 6.50 -11.64
C LEU A 140 -3.87 5.78 -11.99
N ARG A 141 -2.91 5.81 -11.06
CA ARG A 141 -1.56 5.21 -11.20
C ARG A 141 -1.20 4.25 -10.07
N ILE A 142 -1.78 4.44 -8.88
CA ILE A 142 -1.53 3.61 -7.70
C ILE A 142 -2.86 3.12 -7.14
N LEU A 143 -2.96 1.80 -6.97
CA LEU A 143 -4.14 1.15 -6.40
C LEU A 143 -3.73 0.25 -5.23
N GLN A 144 -4.39 0.42 -4.10
CA GLN A 144 -4.22 -0.43 -2.93
C GLN A 144 -5.56 -1.03 -2.52
N LEU A 145 -5.63 -2.35 -2.43
CA LEU A 145 -6.83 -3.12 -2.08
C LEU A 145 -6.50 -4.01 -0.88
N ARG A 146 -7.25 -3.88 0.20
CA ARG A 146 -7.02 -4.66 1.43
C ARG A 146 -8.33 -5.11 2.06
N ALA A 147 -8.40 -6.34 2.55
CA ALA A 147 -9.56 -6.88 3.27
C ALA A 147 -10.87 -6.61 2.52
N LEU A 148 -10.86 -6.82 1.20
CA LEU A 148 -12.03 -6.68 0.34
C LEU A 148 -12.61 -8.07 0.07
N ASP A 149 -13.10 -8.73 1.12
CA ASP A 149 -13.48 -10.15 1.10
C ASP A 149 -14.57 -10.49 0.06
N GLN A 150 -15.36 -9.49 -0.35
CA GLN A 150 -16.45 -9.64 -1.32
C GLN A 150 -16.03 -9.28 -2.76
N LEU A 151 -14.82 -8.76 -2.95
CA LEU A 151 -14.32 -8.34 -4.24
C LEU A 151 -13.85 -9.57 -5.02
N VAL A 152 -14.50 -9.80 -6.16
CA VAL A 152 -14.05 -10.81 -7.11
C VAL A 152 -12.95 -10.20 -7.98
N PRO A 153 -11.73 -10.76 -8.05
CA PRO A 153 -10.63 -10.21 -8.84
C PRO A 153 -11.00 -9.90 -10.29
N ASP A 154 -11.79 -10.76 -10.94
CA ASP A 154 -12.26 -10.57 -12.32
C ASP A 154 -13.10 -9.30 -12.55
N ARG A 155 -13.64 -8.72 -11.48
CA ARG A 155 -14.43 -7.48 -11.50
C ARG A 155 -13.58 -6.22 -11.29
N VAL A 156 -12.25 -6.35 -11.26
CA VAL A 156 -11.32 -5.23 -11.32
C VAL A 156 -10.96 -4.93 -12.77
N PRO A 157 -11.21 -3.71 -13.28
CA PRO A 157 -11.02 -3.41 -14.70
C PRO A 157 -9.54 -3.44 -15.10
N ALA A 158 -9.31 -3.52 -16.41
CA ALA A 158 -8.00 -3.22 -16.98
C ALA A 158 -7.67 -1.74 -16.77
N LEU A 159 -6.51 -1.48 -16.18
CA LEU A 159 -6.02 -0.14 -15.87
C LEU A 159 -4.66 0.01 -16.55
N LEU A 160 -4.69 0.43 -17.82
CA LEU A 160 -3.51 0.42 -18.70
C LEU A 160 -2.37 1.31 -18.20
N GLU A 161 -2.70 2.32 -17.41
CA GLU A 161 -1.76 3.28 -16.85
C GLU A 161 -1.35 2.95 -15.41
N LEU A 162 -1.85 1.85 -14.82
CA LEU A 162 -1.56 1.50 -13.44
C LEU A 162 -0.08 1.09 -13.30
N THR A 163 0.64 1.82 -12.47
CA THR A 163 2.10 1.63 -12.24
C THR A 163 2.41 0.90 -10.95
N GLU A 164 1.51 0.96 -9.97
CA GLU A 164 1.66 0.33 -8.67
C GLU A 164 0.35 -0.33 -8.23
N LEU A 165 0.46 -1.59 -7.83
CA LEU A 165 -0.64 -2.37 -7.28
C LEU A 165 -0.21 -3.00 -5.95
N ASN A 166 -1.02 -2.79 -4.91
CA ASN A 166 -0.89 -3.47 -3.62
C ASN A 166 -2.19 -4.22 -3.30
N VAL A 167 -2.11 -5.53 -3.12
CA VAL A 167 -3.26 -6.41 -2.88
C VAL A 167 -2.94 -7.39 -1.76
N ASP A 168 -3.95 -7.75 -0.98
CA ASP A 168 -3.85 -8.82 0.01
C ASP A 168 -4.55 -10.13 -0.39
N ASN A 169 -4.93 -10.22 -1.66
CA ASN A 169 -5.41 -11.43 -2.30
C ASN A 169 -4.48 -11.79 -3.47
N ALA A 170 -3.85 -12.96 -3.40
CA ALA A 170 -2.92 -13.43 -4.43
C ALA A 170 -3.62 -13.85 -5.74
N ASP A 171 -4.94 -14.05 -5.77
CA ASP A 171 -5.69 -14.35 -7.00
C ASP A 171 -5.55 -13.24 -8.06
N PHE A 172 -5.19 -12.01 -7.64
CA PHE A 172 -4.89 -10.90 -8.54
C PHE A 172 -3.67 -11.17 -9.43
N LEU A 173 -2.81 -12.12 -9.08
CA LEU A 173 -1.64 -12.51 -9.88
C LEU A 173 -2.04 -13.16 -11.21
N ASP A 174 -3.22 -13.78 -11.28
CA ASP A 174 -3.75 -14.37 -12.50
C ASP A 174 -4.22 -13.30 -13.51
N LEU A 175 -4.34 -12.04 -13.07
CA LEU A 175 -4.93 -10.93 -13.82
C LEU A 175 -3.91 -9.82 -14.16
N LEU A 176 -2.62 -10.10 -14.02
CA LEU A 176 -1.57 -9.09 -14.25
C LEU A 176 -1.51 -8.59 -15.70
N ASP A 177 -2.07 -9.34 -16.65
CA ASP A 177 -2.26 -8.92 -18.05
C ASP A 177 -3.13 -7.65 -18.19
N ARG A 178 -3.98 -7.38 -17.19
CA ARG A 178 -4.84 -6.19 -17.12
C ARG A 178 -4.09 -4.90 -16.78
N TRP A 179 -2.83 -5.00 -16.33
CA TRP A 179 -2.03 -3.86 -15.86
C TRP A 179 -0.61 -3.87 -16.48
N PRO A 180 -0.49 -3.70 -17.81
CA PRO A 180 0.78 -3.81 -18.52
C PRO A 180 1.83 -2.77 -18.13
N ALA A 181 1.42 -1.64 -17.53
CA ALA A 181 2.31 -0.57 -17.08
C ALA A 181 2.88 -0.79 -15.66
N LEU A 182 2.59 -1.92 -15.00
CA LEU A 182 3.05 -2.16 -13.63
C LEU A 182 4.57 -2.13 -13.52
N THR A 183 5.05 -1.29 -12.61
CA THR A 183 6.46 -1.19 -12.22
C THR A 183 6.71 -1.69 -10.80
N ARG A 184 5.68 -1.62 -9.94
CA ARG A 184 5.69 -2.11 -8.57
C ARG A 184 4.47 -2.98 -8.28
N LEU A 185 4.71 -4.14 -7.67
CA LEU A 185 3.66 -5.06 -7.25
C LEU A 185 3.92 -5.49 -5.80
N SER A 186 2.93 -5.32 -4.94
CA SER A 186 2.93 -5.85 -3.59
C SER A 186 1.76 -6.83 -3.44
N VAL A 187 2.06 -8.06 -3.05
CA VAL A 187 1.05 -9.08 -2.76
C VAL A 187 1.29 -9.65 -1.37
N SER A 188 0.28 -9.53 -0.51
CA SER A 188 0.20 -10.26 0.75
C SER A 188 -0.87 -11.35 0.64
N GLY A 189 -0.72 -12.46 1.38
CA GLY A 189 -1.76 -13.49 1.44
C GLY A 189 -1.20 -14.90 1.63
N SER A 190 -2.04 -15.82 2.14
CA SER A 190 -1.63 -17.17 2.52
C SER A 190 -1.77 -18.24 1.42
N THR A 191 -2.45 -17.93 0.32
CA THR A 191 -2.76 -18.90 -0.74
C THR A 191 -2.48 -18.28 -2.10
N PHE A 192 -1.42 -18.74 -2.78
CA PHE A 192 -1.10 -18.31 -4.13
C PHE A 192 -1.91 -19.10 -5.15
N PRO A 193 -2.36 -18.47 -6.24
CA PRO A 193 -3.21 -19.12 -7.21
C PRO A 193 -2.48 -20.23 -7.94
N HIS A 194 -3.25 -21.24 -8.34
CA HIS A 194 -2.74 -22.44 -8.99
C HIS A 194 -2.26 -22.23 -10.43
N ARG A 195 -2.56 -21.07 -11.04
CA ARG A 195 -2.38 -20.85 -12.49
C ARG A 195 -1.09 -20.12 -12.88
N GLY A 196 -0.32 -19.60 -11.92
CA GLY A 196 0.91 -18.86 -12.19
C GLY A 196 0.64 -17.49 -12.81
N LEU A 197 1.70 -16.74 -13.19
CA LEU A 197 1.51 -15.43 -13.83
C LEU A 197 1.11 -15.60 -15.29
N GLY A 198 -0.07 -15.12 -15.66
CA GLY A 198 -0.63 -15.26 -17.01
C GLY A 198 0.01 -14.38 -18.09
N ALA A 199 0.83 -13.38 -17.72
CA ALA A 199 1.39 -12.43 -18.68
C ALA A 199 2.82 -11.97 -18.37
N PRO A 200 3.60 -11.61 -19.40
CA PRO A 200 4.86 -10.92 -19.21
C PRO A 200 4.61 -9.53 -18.63
N LEU A 201 5.29 -9.20 -17.53
CA LEU A 201 5.31 -7.87 -16.92
C LEU A 201 6.62 -7.16 -17.23
N PRO A 202 6.83 -6.67 -18.47
CA PRO A 202 8.14 -6.21 -18.94
C PRO A 202 8.67 -4.99 -18.16
N LEU A 203 7.78 -4.20 -17.57
CA LEU A 203 8.10 -2.98 -16.84
C LEU A 203 8.24 -3.20 -15.33
N LEU A 204 7.94 -4.40 -14.81
CA LEU A 204 8.04 -4.66 -13.37
C LEU A 204 9.51 -4.55 -12.94
N ARG A 205 9.77 -3.78 -11.88
CA ARG A 205 11.11 -3.56 -11.30
C ARG A 205 11.16 -3.93 -9.83
N HIS A 206 10.04 -3.79 -9.14
CA HIS A 206 9.91 -4.02 -7.72
C HIS A 206 8.79 -5.01 -7.43
N ILE A 207 9.10 -6.02 -6.62
CA ILE A 207 8.11 -6.95 -6.10
C ILE A 207 8.23 -7.12 -4.59
N GLU A 208 7.09 -7.04 -3.92
CA GLU A 208 6.94 -7.35 -2.51
C GLU A 208 5.97 -8.53 -2.33
N LEU A 209 6.42 -9.54 -1.60
CA LEU A 209 5.71 -10.81 -1.41
C LEU A 209 5.63 -11.09 0.09
N GLN A 210 4.46 -10.95 0.70
CA GLN A 210 4.28 -11.17 2.13
C GLN A 210 3.50 -12.45 2.45
N GLY A 211 4.08 -13.31 3.30
CA GLY A 211 3.42 -14.53 3.75
C GLY A 211 3.44 -15.67 2.72
N VAL A 212 4.38 -15.60 1.76
CA VAL A 212 4.41 -16.47 0.58
C VAL A 212 5.29 -17.68 0.80
N ASP A 213 4.79 -18.87 0.46
CA ASP A 213 5.64 -20.05 0.29
C ASP A 213 6.30 -19.98 -1.10
N LEU A 214 7.57 -19.57 -1.12
CA LEU A 214 8.35 -19.38 -2.35
C LEU A 214 8.54 -20.69 -3.14
N THR A 215 8.58 -21.84 -2.47
CA THR A 215 8.73 -23.14 -3.12
C THR A 215 7.45 -23.51 -3.85
N THR A 216 6.30 -23.24 -3.23
CA THR A 216 4.99 -23.34 -3.89
C THR A 216 4.91 -22.37 -5.06
N LEU A 217 5.35 -21.14 -4.89
CA LEU A 217 5.34 -20.12 -5.95
C LEU A 217 6.15 -20.54 -7.19
N ALA A 218 7.37 -21.04 -6.98
CA ALA A 218 8.22 -21.53 -8.06
C ALA A 218 7.65 -22.79 -8.74
N ALA A 219 7.01 -23.68 -7.99
CA ALA A 219 6.37 -24.87 -8.55
C ALA A 219 5.17 -24.54 -9.46
N HIS A 220 4.46 -23.43 -9.20
CA HIS A 220 3.31 -22.97 -9.98
C HIS A 220 3.68 -22.22 -11.27
N ARG A 221 4.93 -22.41 -11.77
CA ARG A 221 5.40 -21.91 -13.07
C ARG A 221 5.24 -20.40 -13.25
N ILE A 222 5.52 -19.62 -12.21
CA ILE A 222 5.79 -18.19 -12.42
C ILE A 222 6.99 -18.10 -13.38
N PRO A 223 6.86 -17.37 -14.51
CA PRO A 223 7.99 -17.18 -15.42
C PRO A 223 9.11 -16.46 -14.68
N GLU A 224 10.35 -16.70 -15.09
CA GLU A 224 11.47 -15.90 -14.60
C GLU A 224 11.19 -14.42 -14.89
N LEU A 225 11.48 -13.57 -13.91
CA LEU A 225 11.31 -12.12 -14.01
C LEU A 225 12.69 -11.44 -13.97
N PRO A 226 13.54 -11.62 -15.01
CA PRO A 226 14.89 -11.05 -15.06
C PRO A 226 14.91 -9.52 -15.06
N GLN A 227 13.78 -8.88 -15.28
CA GLN A 227 13.64 -7.44 -15.23
C GLN A 227 13.45 -6.89 -13.80
N VAL A 228 13.14 -7.74 -12.82
CA VAL A 228 12.93 -7.33 -11.42
C VAL A 228 14.28 -7.17 -10.73
N SER A 229 14.55 -5.96 -10.25
CA SER A 229 15.80 -5.60 -9.58
C SER A 229 15.66 -5.46 -8.06
N GLU A 230 14.45 -5.23 -7.57
CA GLU A 230 14.14 -5.07 -6.15
C GLU A 230 13.13 -6.13 -5.71
N VAL A 231 13.52 -6.95 -4.73
CA VAL A 231 12.68 -8.01 -4.18
C VAL A 231 12.58 -7.86 -2.67
N SER A 232 11.37 -7.85 -2.14
CA SER A 232 11.10 -7.92 -0.71
C SER A 232 10.22 -9.12 -0.42
N VAL A 233 10.66 -10.01 0.46
CA VAL A 233 9.90 -11.22 0.82
C VAL A 233 9.76 -11.34 2.33
N SER A 234 8.55 -11.65 2.79
CA SER A 234 8.29 -12.13 4.14
C SER A 234 7.99 -13.62 4.07
N ILE A 235 8.90 -14.45 4.59
CA ILE A 235 8.88 -15.90 4.39
C ILE A 235 8.44 -16.64 5.66
N PRO A 236 7.53 -17.62 5.56
CA PRO A 236 7.15 -18.50 6.66
C PRO A 236 8.16 -19.61 6.94
N ARG A 237 9.03 -19.89 5.98
CA ARG A 237 10.10 -20.91 6.02
C ARG A 237 11.39 -20.29 5.50
N GLY A 238 12.54 -20.69 6.03
CA GLY A 238 13.86 -20.16 5.66
C GLY A 238 14.39 -20.59 4.29
N GLU A 239 13.52 -20.95 3.34
CA GLU A 239 13.90 -21.43 2.01
C GLU A 239 14.01 -20.26 1.03
N LEU A 240 15.24 -19.98 0.57
CA LEU A 240 15.54 -18.85 -0.32
C LEU A 240 15.93 -19.24 -1.74
N ALA A 241 16.23 -20.51 -1.99
CA ALA A 241 16.63 -20.99 -3.32
C ALA A 241 15.66 -20.59 -4.44
N PRO A 242 14.32 -20.62 -4.26
CA PRO A 242 13.40 -20.21 -5.31
C PRO A 242 13.58 -18.76 -5.80
N LEU A 243 14.10 -17.85 -4.97
CA LEU A 243 14.32 -16.45 -5.39
C LEU A 243 15.34 -16.33 -6.52
N THR A 244 16.31 -17.24 -6.55
CA THR A 244 17.37 -17.23 -7.58
C THR A 244 16.84 -17.61 -8.96
N VAL A 245 15.79 -18.41 -8.99
CA VAL A 245 15.10 -18.83 -10.22
C VAL A 245 14.08 -17.77 -10.63
N LEU A 246 13.27 -17.29 -9.68
CA LEU A 246 12.21 -16.31 -9.96
C LEU A 246 12.77 -14.93 -10.35
N PHE A 247 13.85 -14.49 -9.71
CA PHE A 247 14.41 -13.15 -9.84
C PHE A 247 15.93 -13.19 -10.07
N PRO A 248 16.41 -13.77 -11.19
CA PRO A 248 17.83 -14.06 -11.39
C PRO A 248 18.72 -12.81 -11.48
N GLN A 249 18.14 -11.63 -11.71
CA GLN A 249 18.84 -10.34 -11.84
C GLN A 249 18.56 -9.38 -10.66
N ALA A 250 18.05 -9.90 -9.53
CA ALA A 250 17.78 -9.08 -8.37
C ALA A 250 19.07 -8.40 -7.84
N ARG A 251 19.02 -7.08 -7.66
CA ARG A 251 20.11 -6.26 -7.11
C ARG A 251 19.93 -5.96 -5.64
N THR A 252 18.69 -5.75 -5.23
CA THR A 252 18.33 -5.52 -3.83
C THR A 252 17.35 -6.58 -3.39
N VAL A 253 17.71 -7.33 -2.35
CA VAL A 253 16.85 -8.34 -1.74
C VAL A 253 16.64 -7.99 -0.27
N THR A 254 15.39 -7.93 0.15
CA THR A 254 15.00 -7.84 1.56
C THR A 254 14.29 -9.12 1.96
N VAL A 255 14.79 -9.78 3.00
CA VAL A 255 14.19 -10.99 3.57
C VAL A 255 13.76 -10.70 4.99
N VAL A 256 12.47 -10.92 5.27
CA VAL A 256 11.87 -10.72 6.59
C VAL A 256 11.34 -12.06 7.09
N ALA A 257 11.65 -12.40 8.34
CA ALA A 257 11.04 -13.53 9.01
C ALA A 257 9.56 -13.21 9.29
N SER A 258 8.63 -14.05 8.87
CA SER A 258 7.20 -13.83 9.17
C SER A 258 6.83 -14.09 10.63
N ARG A 259 7.69 -14.80 11.36
CA ARG A 259 7.54 -15.12 12.79
C ARG A 259 8.91 -15.17 13.48
N PRO A 260 8.97 -14.87 14.79
CA PRO A 260 10.22 -14.94 15.55
C PRO A 260 10.76 -16.38 15.62
N GLY A 261 12.07 -16.52 15.84
CA GLY A 261 12.71 -17.82 16.03
C GLY A 261 13.10 -18.55 14.75
N LEU A 262 12.83 -17.98 13.58
CA LEU A 262 13.23 -18.59 12.30
C LEU A 262 14.74 -18.46 12.09
N ASN A 263 15.33 -19.51 11.53
CA ASN A 263 16.68 -19.51 10.99
C ASN A 263 16.59 -19.43 9.47
N VAL A 264 17.58 -18.81 8.83
CA VAL A 264 17.64 -18.71 7.37
C VAL A 264 19.03 -18.97 6.86
N ASP A 265 19.11 -19.78 5.80
CA ASP A 265 20.34 -20.02 5.06
C ASP A 265 20.39 -19.12 3.83
N LEU A 266 21.38 -18.23 3.80
CA LEU A 266 21.58 -17.25 2.75
C LEU A 266 22.38 -17.82 1.58
N ALA A 267 23.02 -18.99 1.73
CA ALA A 267 23.89 -19.58 0.71
C ALA A 267 23.26 -19.61 -0.70
N PRO A 268 21.96 -19.91 -0.89
CA PRO A 268 21.37 -19.92 -2.22
C PRO A 268 21.48 -18.56 -2.94
N LEU A 269 21.32 -17.44 -2.21
CA LEU A 269 21.35 -16.10 -2.79
C LEU A 269 22.74 -15.65 -3.26
N SER A 270 23.82 -16.36 -2.89
CA SER A 270 25.17 -16.06 -3.36
C SER A 270 25.36 -16.28 -4.88
N SER A 271 24.43 -17.01 -5.51
CA SER A 271 24.38 -17.21 -6.97
C SER A 271 23.88 -15.98 -7.75
N LEU A 272 23.27 -15.00 -7.07
CA LEU A 272 22.78 -13.77 -7.70
C LEU A 272 23.95 -12.84 -8.02
N SER A 273 24.49 -12.96 -9.23
CA SER A 273 25.68 -12.21 -9.67
C SER A 273 25.54 -10.67 -9.62
N GLN A 274 24.31 -10.16 -9.65
CA GLN A 274 24.01 -8.72 -9.62
C GLN A 274 23.62 -8.22 -8.22
N LEU A 275 23.67 -9.05 -7.19
CA LEU A 275 23.22 -8.68 -5.85
C LEU A 275 24.16 -7.65 -5.21
N GLU A 276 23.66 -6.43 -5.05
CA GLU A 276 24.38 -5.30 -4.46
C GLU A 276 24.03 -5.12 -2.98
N SER A 277 22.81 -5.48 -2.58
CA SER A 277 22.31 -5.27 -1.21
C SER A 277 21.37 -6.40 -0.78
N LEU A 278 21.68 -7.02 0.36
CA LEU A 278 20.86 -8.02 1.03
C LEU A 278 20.54 -7.58 2.46
N THR A 279 19.28 -7.23 2.71
CA THR A 279 18.79 -6.89 4.06
C THR A 279 18.06 -8.07 4.65
N VAL A 280 18.41 -8.47 5.87
CA VAL A 280 17.76 -9.60 6.56
C VAL A 280 17.24 -9.14 7.92
N ARG A 281 15.96 -9.42 8.21
CA ARG A 281 15.25 -8.92 9.41
C ARG A 281 14.47 -10.01 10.12
N GLY A 282 14.47 -9.99 11.45
CA GLY A 282 13.59 -10.80 12.30
C GLY A 282 13.98 -12.28 12.48
N PHE A 283 15.10 -12.73 11.93
CA PHE A 283 15.60 -14.10 12.09
C PHE A 283 16.41 -14.25 13.39
N ALA A 284 16.32 -15.43 14.01
CA ALA A 284 17.08 -15.78 15.22
C ALA A 284 18.54 -16.12 14.91
N SER A 285 18.81 -16.78 13.79
CA SER A 285 20.17 -17.01 13.30
C SER A 285 20.23 -17.00 11.77
N LEU A 286 21.43 -16.70 11.27
CA LEU A 286 21.75 -16.60 9.85
C LEU A 286 22.91 -17.56 9.55
N SER A 287 22.83 -18.29 8.43
CA SER A 287 23.95 -19.09 7.89
C SER A 287 24.20 -18.74 6.42
N GLY A 288 25.31 -19.24 5.86
CA GLY A 288 25.57 -19.14 4.42
C GLY A 288 25.99 -17.76 3.91
N ASP A 289 26.45 -16.86 4.79
CA ASP A 289 26.85 -15.48 4.47
C ASP A 289 28.28 -15.37 3.87
N ARG A 290 29.09 -16.42 3.96
CA ARG A 290 30.48 -16.44 3.47
C ARG A 290 30.62 -16.24 1.96
N GLY A 291 29.54 -16.44 1.19
CA GLY A 291 29.54 -16.29 -0.27
C GLY A 291 29.36 -14.85 -0.78
N PHE A 292 29.13 -13.87 0.11
CA PHE A 292 28.84 -12.49 -0.29
C PHE A 292 30.05 -11.57 -0.13
N ALA A 293 30.13 -10.55 -0.98
CA ALA A 293 31.12 -9.49 -0.84
C ALA A 293 30.89 -8.68 0.46
N PRO A 294 31.96 -8.08 1.04
CA PRO A 294 31.82 -7.24 2.23
C PRO A 294 30.80 -6.11 2.04
N GLY A 295 29.88 -5.95 3.01
CA GLY A 295 28.87 -4.88 3.00
C GLY A 295 27.59 -5.17 2.22
N VAL A 296 27.54 -6.28 1.46
CA VAL A 296 26.31 -6.73 0.78
C VAL A 296 25.27 -7.18 1.80
N VAL A 297 25.66 -8.02 2.77
CA VAL A 297 24.75 -8.53 3.80
C VAL A 297 24.64 -7.52 4.95
N ARG A 298 23.42 -7.03 5.18
CA ARG A 298 23.08 -6.06 6.24
C ARG A 298 22.08 -6.71 7.21
N PRO A 299 22.55 -7.32 8.30
CA PRO A 299 21.65 -7.83 9.33
C PRO A 299 21.02 -6.64 10.05
N TYR A 300 19.69 -6.53 10.01
CA TYR A 300 18.99 -5.55 10.82
C TYR A 300 18.65 -6.17 12.16
N ARG A 301 19.48 -5.91 13.17
CA ARG A 301 19.13 -6.20 14.56
C ARG A 301 18.29 -5.05 15.08
N THR A 302 17.00 -5.27 15.28
CA THR A 302 16.21 -4.41 16.20
C THR A 302 16.85 -4.54 17.58
N LEU A 303 17.43 -3.43 18.05
CA LEU A 303 17.86 -3.26 19.44
C LEU A 303 16.65 -3.31 20.37
#